data_AF-A0A7J3MN07-F1
#
_entry.id   AF-A0A7J3MN07-F1
#
_cell.length_a   1.000
_cell.length_b   1.000
_cell.length_c   1.000
_cell.angle_alpha   90.00
_cell.angle_beta   90.00
_cell.angle_gamma   90.00
#
_symmetry.space_group_name_H-M   'P 1'
#
loop_
_entity.id
_entity.type
_entity.pdbx_description
1 polymer ?
#
loop_
_entity_poly.entity_id
_entity_poly.type
_entity_poly.pdbx_seq_one_letter_code
_entity_poly.pdbx_strand_id
1 'polypeptide(L)'
;MSRKTAISREEMLHYARLCRISLGEHEIDRLLKDVNEILEYFETIRRLQLDVEPMTYVTSVNESLREDKPAETLSEEEVFKNAGEKEERWFVSGQVWG
;
A
#
# COMPACT_ATOMS: atom_id res chain seq x y z
N MET A 1 -23.29 -12.09 3.75
CA MET A 1 -22.99 -10.96 2.86
C MET A 1 -22.81 -11.52 1.46
N SER A 2 -23.66 -11.10 0.51
CA SER A 2 -23.41 -11.38 -0.91
C SER A 2 -22.05 -10.79 -1.26
N ARG A 3 -21.13 -11.55 -1.84
CA ARG A 3 -19.79 -10.99 -2.07
C ARG A 3 -19.23 -11.41 -3.41
N LYS A 4 -19.28 -10.43 -4.32
CA LYS A 4 -18.77 -10.48 -5.70
C LYS A 4 -17.36 -11.05 -5.76
N THR A 5 -17.16 -12.03 -6.64
CA THR A 5 -15.85 -12.58 -6.99
C THR A 5 -15.11 -11.69 -8.00
N ALA A 6 -15.85 -10.93 -8.82
CA ALA A 6 -15.30 -9.99 -9.79
C ALA A 6 -15.56 -8.53 -9.37
N ILE A 7 -14.56 -7.68 -9.58
CA ILE A 7 -14.67 -6.23 -9.41
C ILE A 7 -15.07 -5.57 -10.73
N SER A 8 -15.75 -4.44 -10.61
CA SER A 8 -16.15 -3.59 -11.72
C SER A 8 -15.10 -2.54 -12.06
N ARG A 9 -15.24 -1.91 -13.23
CA ARG A 9 -14.41 -0.76 -13.63
C ARG A 9 -14.48 0.39 -12.64
N GLU A 10 -15.65 0.64 -12.05
CA GLU A 10 -15.83 1.68 -11.04
C GLU A 10 -15.05 1.37 -9.76
N GLU A 11 -15.08 0.11 -9.31
CA GLU A 11 -14.28 -0.36 -8.18
C GLU A 11 -12.77 -0.27 -8.50
N MET A 12 -12.36 -0.61 -9.72
CA MET A 12 -10.96 -0.45 -10.16
C MET A 12 -10.50 1.02 -10.09
N LEU A 13 -11.31 1.95 -10.59
CA LEU A 13 -11.05 3.38 -10.48
C LEU A 13 -11.02 3.87 -9.04
N HIS A 14 -11.91 3.34 -8.19
CA HIS A 14 -11.92 3.65 -6.77
C HIS A 14 -10.63 3.20 -6.08
N TYR A 15 -10.17 1.97 -6.34
CA TYR A 15 -8.93 1.44 -5.80
C TYR A 15 -7.70 2.20 -6.31
N ALA A 16 -7.66 2.55 -7.59
CA ALA A 16 -6.58 3.39 -8.13
C ALA A 16 -6.47 4.72 -7.38
N ARG A 17 -7.60 5.36 -7.06
CA ARG A 17 -7.62 6.59 -6.24
C ARG A 17 -7.12 6.38 -4.81
N LEU A 18 -7.45 5.26 -4.18
CA LEU A 18 -6.95 4.91 -2.84
C LEU A 18 -5.43 4.69 -2.86
N CYS A 19 -4.93 4.01 -3.89
CA CYS A 19 -3.51 3.73 -4.07
C CYS A 19 -2.70 4.91 -4.63
N ARG A 20 -3.35 6.05 -4.94
CA ARG A 20 -2.71 7.22 -5.58
C ARG A 20 -2.07 6.90 -6.93
N ILE A 21 -2.68 5.99 -7.69
CA ILE A 21 -2.22 5.59 -9.03
C ILE A 21 -3.14 6.23 -10.07
N SER A 22 -2.54 6.98 -10.99
CA SER A 22 -3.24 7.44 -12.20
C SER A 22 -3.18 6.36 -13.26
N LEU A 23 -4.32 5.97 -13.82
CA LEU A 23 -4.41 4.93 -14.85
C LEU A 23 -5.05 5.48 -16.11
N GLY A 24 -4.47 5.16 -17.27
CA GLY A 24 -5.10 5.38 -18.56
C GLY A 24 -6.19 4.35 -18.86
N GLU A 25 -7.06 4.66 -19.84
CA GLU A 25 -8.17 3.80 -20.26
C GLU A 25 -7.76 2.36 -20.58
N HIS A 26 -6.71 2.19 -21.39
CA HIS A 26 -6.19 0.86 -21.74
C HIS A 26 -5.60 0.10 -20.55
N GLU A 27 -5.06 0.82 -19.56
CA GLU A 27 -4.48 0.21 -18.37
C GLU A 27 -5.57 -0.26 -17.41
N ILE A 28 -6.67 0.48 -17.33
CA ILE A 28 -7.86 0.09 -16.57
C ILE A 28 -8.41 -1.23 -17.10
N ASP A 29 -8.60 -1.35 -18.42
CA ASP A 29 -9.16 -2.57 -19.01
C ASP A 29 -8.24 -3.78 -18.81
N ARG A 30 -6.93 -3.59 -18.97
CA ARG A 30 -5.93 -4.64 -18.73
C ARG A 30 -5.92 -5.06 -17.26
N LEU A 31 -5.77 -4.12 -16.33
CA LEU A 31 -5.69 -4.42 -14.90
C LEU A 31 -7.01 -4.98 -14.37
N LEU A 32 -8.16 -4.56 -14.90
CA LEU A 32 -9.44 -5.13 -14.54
C LEU A 32 -9.51 -6.63 -14.88
N LYS A 33 -8.97 -7.03 -16.03
CA LYS A 33 -8.84 -8.45 -16.41
C LYS A 33 -7.89 -9.17 -15.45
N ASP A 34 -6.68 -8.67 -15.26
CA ASP A 34 -5.65 -9.31 -14.44
C ASP A 34 -6.08 -9.46 -12.98
N VAL A 35 -6.68 -8.42 -12.38
CA VAL A 35 -7.15 -8.46 -10.99
C VAL A 35 -8.31 -9.46 -10.82
N ASN A 36 -9.22 -9.54 -11.79
CA ASN A 36 -10.30 -10.52 -11.73
C ASN A 36 -9.79 -11.97 -11.85
N GLU A 37 -8.78 -12.23 -12.69
CA GLU A 37 -8.13 -13.55 -12.76
C GLU A 37 -7.42 -13.90 -11.45
N ILE A 38 -6.75 -12.94 -10.82
CA ILE A 38 -6.12 -13.14 -9.50
C ILE A 38 -7.18 -13.46 -8.44
N LEU A 39 -8.30 -12.72 -8.41
CA LEU A 39 -9.40 -12.96 -7.46
C LEU A 39 -10.05 -14.33 -7.66
N GLU A 40 -10.20 -14.78 -8.91
CA GLU A 40 -10.65 -16.13 -9.22
C GLU A 40 -9.67 -17.19 -8.71
N TYR A 41 -8.36 -16.98 -8.87
CA TYR A 41 -7.36 -17.88 -8.29
C TYR A 41 -7.47 -17.98 -6.76
N PHE A 42 -7.74 -16.86 -6.06
CA PHE A 42 -7.93 -16.86 -4.60
C PHE A 42 -9.16 -17.65 -4.13
N GLU A 43 -10.12 -17.99 -5.01
CA GLU A 43 -11.22 -18.91 -4.67
C GLU A 43 -10.71 -20.30 -4.27
N THR A 44 -9.50 -20.68 -4.68
CA THR A 44 -8.87 -21.94 -4.25
C THR A 44 -8.66 -22.00 -2.74
N ILE A 45 -8.18 -20.90 -2.15
CA ILE A 45 -7.96 -20.77 -0.70
C ILE A 45 -9.28 -20.69 0.05
N ARG A 46 -10.31 -20.07 -0.54
CA ARG A 46 -11.64 -19.93 0.09
C ARG A 46 -12.36 -21.27 0.34
N ARG A 47 -11.97 -22.34 -0.36
CA ARG A 47 -12.51 -23.69 -0.12
C ARG A 47 -11.97 -24.35 1.14
N LEU A 48 -10.93 -23.79 1.76
CA LEU A 48 -10.34 -24.32 2.97
C LEU A 48 -11.16 -23.87 4.19
N GLN A 49 -11.54 -24.83 5.03
CA GLN A 49 -12.05 -24.53 6.37
C GLN A 49 -10.84 -24.31 7.29
N LEU A 50 -10.59 -23.05 7.65
CA LEU A 50 -9.48 -22.67 8.50
C LEU A 50 -10.02 -22.26 9.88
N ASP A 51 -9.83 -23.13 10.87
CA ASP A 51 -10.13 -22.87 12.29
C ASP A 51 -8.80 -22.68 13.05
N VAL A 52 -7.99 -21.75 12.55
CA VAL A 52 -6.66 -21.43 13.09
C VAL A 52 -6.50 -19.91 13.20
N GLU A 53 -5.78 -19.47 14.22
CA GLU A 53 -5.46 -18.06 14.39
C GLU A 53 -4.59 -17.55 13.22
N PRO A 54 -4.87 -16.36 12.66
CA PRO A 54 -4.05 -15.77 11.61
C PRO A 54 -2.61 -15.54 12.07
N MET A 55 -1.66 -15.94 11.23
CA MET A 55 -0.24 -15.68 11.49
C MET A 55 0.10 -14.21 11.24
N THR A 56 0.48 -13.48 12.28
CA THR A 56 0.91 -12.07 12.19
C THR A 56 2.41 -11.93 11.91
N TYR A 57 3.21 -12.84 12.45
CA TYR A 57 4.65 -12.90 12.26
C TYR A 57 5.10 -14.36 12.08
N VAL A 58 6.08 -14.58 11.21
CA VAL A 58 6.66 -15.92 10.97
C VAL A 58 7.52 -16.38 12.15
N THR A 59 8.12 -15.44 12.89
CA THR A 59 8.96 -15.69 14.06
C THR A 59 8.28 -15.24 15.34
N SER A 60 8.74 -15.77 16.47
CA SER A 60 8.39 -15.24 17.79
C SER A 60 8.97 -13.82 17.94
N VAL A 61 8.11 -12.82 17.85
CA VAL A 61 8.50 -11.42 18.11
C VAL A 61 8.54 -11.21 19.61
N ASN A 62 9.69 -10.79 20.13
CA ASN A 62 9.79 -10.25 21.47
C ASN A 62 9.51 -8.75 21.36
N GLU A 63 8.38 -8.31 21.88
CA GLU A 63 7.99 -6.90 21.88
C GLU A 63 8.90 -6.10 22.83
N SER A 64 10.08 -5.71 22.35
CA SER A 64 10.98 -4.83 23.09
C SER A 64 10.61 -3.37 22.84
N LEU A 65 10.31 -2.65 23.91
CA LEU A 65 10.14 -1.21 23.84
C LEU A 65 11.51 -0.52 23.66
N ARG A 66 11.55 0.49 22.79
CA ARG A 66 12.71 1.39 22.67
C ARG A 66 12.77 2.29 23.91
N GLU A 67 13.96 2.48 24.48
CA GLU A 67 14.17 3.45 25.56
C GLU A 67 13.84 4.89 25.10
N ASP A 68 13.24 5.68 25.99
CA ASP A 68 12.95 7.09 25.73
C ASP A 68 14.20 7.97 25.94
N LYS A 69 15.18 7.80 25.06
CA LYS A 69 16.40 8.60 25.01
C LYS A 69 16.63 9.16 23.61
N PRO A 70 17.15 10.40 23.48
CA PRO A 70 17.58 10.93 22.20
C PRO A 70 18.69 10.07 21.58
N ALA A 71 18.65 9.93 20.26
CA ALA A 71 19.71 9.30 19.48
C ALA A 71 20.31 10.34 18.51
N GLU A 72 21.50 10.04 17.97
CA GLU A 72 22.10 10.86 16.92
C GLU A 72 21.16 10.98 15.71
N THR A 73 20.95 12.20 15.25
CA THR A 73 20.12 12.49 14.07
C THR A 73 21.00 12.69 12.84
N LEU A 74 20.45 12.43 11.67
CA LEU A 74 21.12 12.71 10.40
C LEU A 74 21.48 14.20 10.27
N SER A 75 22.60 14.49 9.60
CA SER A 75 22.95 15.85 9.20
C SER A 75 21.96 16.38 8.17
N GLU A 76 21.90 17.71 8.01
CA GLU A 76 21.01 18.31 7.02
C GLU A 76 21.31 17.81 5.60
N GLU A 77 22.58 17.67 5.23
CA GLU A 77 22.99 17.15 3.93
C GLU A 77 22.43 15.73 3.69
N GLU A 78 22.51 14.86 4.70
CA GLU A 78 22.00 13.49 4.63
C GLU A 78 20.47 13.43 4.54
N VAL A 79 19.77 14.28 5.28
CA VAL A 79 18.29 14.37 5.25
C VAL A 79 17.80 14.72 3.85
N PHE A 80 18.45 15.68 3.19
CA PHE A 80 17.98 16.21 1.90
C PHE A 80 18.63 15.56 0.67
N LYS A 81 19.57 14.62 0.84
CA LYS A 81 20.31 13.99 -0.26
C LYS A 81 19.43 13.44 -1.39
N ASN A 82 18.24 12.96 -1.07
CA ASN A 82 17.28 12.38 -2.03
C ASN A 82 15.99 13.22 -2.15
N ALA A 83 15.98 14.47 -1.68
CA ALA A 83 14.82 15.35 -1.84
C ALA A 83 14.59 15.63 -3.32
N GLY A 84 13.35 15.49 -3.81
CA GLY A 84 13.01 15.85 -5.18
C GLY A 84 13.22 17.34 -5.46
N GLU A 85 12.80 18.18 -4.52
CA GLU A 85 13.05 19.61 -4.51
C GLU A 85 13.27 20.08 -3.05
N LYS A 86 14.15 21.06 -2.86
CA LYS A 86 14.50 21.63 -1.57
C LYS A 86 14.57 23.16 -1.68
N GLU A 87 14.00 23.85 -0.70
CA GLU A 87 14.17 25.28 -0.50
C GLU A 87 14.63 25.50 0.95
N GLU A 88 15.81 26.10 1.13
CA GLU A 88 16.46 26.29 2.44
C GLU A 88 16.55 25.03 3.30
N ARG A 89 15.61 24.80 4.23
CA ARG A 89 15.54 23.61 5.11
C ARG A 89 14.19 22.89 4.97
N TRP A 90 13.55 23.00 3.81
CA TRP A 90 12.23 22.47 3.52
C TRP A 90 12.27 21.49 2.35
N PHE A 91 11.50 20.40 2.45
CA PHE A 91 11.11 19.60 1.30
C PHE A 91 10.01 20.35 0.57
N VAL A 92 10.20 20.61 -0.72
CA VAL A 92 9.19 21.28 -1.54
C VAL A 92 8.39 20.22 -2.29
N SER A 93 7.07 20.35 -2.27
CA SER A 93 6.15 19.49 -3.02
C SER A 93 5.11 20.34 -3.73
N GLY A 94 4.36 19.74 -4.66
CA GLY A 94 3.18 20.36 -5.23
C GLY A 94 2.22 20.83 -4.13
N GLN A 95 1.60 21.99 -4.35
CA GLN A 95 0.66 22.59 -3.41
C GLN A 95 -0.48 21.61 -3.11
N VAL A 96 -0.67 21.30 -1.82
CA VAL A 96 -1.79 20.47 -1.37
C VAL A 96 -3.02 21.35 -1.31
N TRP A 97 -3.96 21.13 -2.22
CA TRP A 97 -5.31 21.67 -2.13
C TRP A 97 -6.17 20.65 -1.37
N GLY A 98 -6.92 21.13 -0.38
CA GLY A 98 -7.88 20.33 0.38
C GLY A 98 -9.18 20.10 -0.39
#